data_AF-A0A1I5XXB7-F1
#
_entry.id   AF-A0A1I5XXB7-F1
#
_cell.length_a   1.000
_cell.length_b   1.000
_cell.length_c   1.000
_cell.angle_alpha   90.00
_cell.angle_beta   90.00
_cell.angle_gamma   90.00
#
_symmetry.space_group_name_H-M   'P 1'
#
loop_
_entity.id
_entity.type
_entity.pdbx_description
1 polymer ?
#
loop_
_entity_poly.entity_id
_entity_poly.type
_entity_poly.pdbx_seq_one_letter_code
_entity_poly.pdbx_strand_id
1 'polypeptide(L)'
;MDDTLIIDCDRCAVRGDACADCVVSVLLGAPPAVEWDDDERRAIGALVEAGMVPRLRLVPTDHAGGTGGNADPAPARQAGRRRRVPRAG
;
A
#
# COMPACT_ATOMS: atom_id res chain seq x y z
N MET A 1 21.90 2.59 -34.61
CA MET A 1 22.65 2.59 -33.33
C MET A 1 21.76 1.83 -32.39
N ASP A 2 22.11 0.58 -32.16
CA ASP A 2 21.24 -0.40 -31.54
C ASP A 2 21.76 -0.63 -30.12
N ASP A 3 21.27 0.18 -29.18
CA ASP A 3 21.51 0.05 -27.73
C ASP A 3 20.64 -1.08 -27.16
N THR A 4 20.83 -2.30 -27.68
CA THR A 4 20.06 -3.47 -27.27
C THR A 4 20.76 -4.19 -26.13
N LEU A 5 20.18 -4.11 -24.93
CA LEU A 5 20.56 -4.92 -23.78
C LEU A 5 20.00 -6.34 -23.94
N ILE A 6 20.87 -7.35 -23.95
CA ILE A 6 20.50 -8.78 -23.98
C ILE A 6 20.80 -9.41 -22.61
N ILE A 7 19.79 -10.02 -21.99
CA ILE A 7 19.93 -10.77 -20.73
C ILE A 7 19.96 -12.27 -21.04
N ASP A 8 21.09 -12.92 -20.78
CA ASP A 8 21.26 -14.36 -20.95
C ASP A 8 21.03 -15.09 -19.62
N CYS A 9 19.80 -15.58 -19.42
CA CYS A 9 19.42 -16.33 -18.25
C CYS A 9 20.11 -17.70 -18.16
N ASP A 10 20.61 -18.28 -19.25
CA ASP A 10 21.25 -19.60 -19.25
C ASP A 10 22.67 -19.56 -18.68
N ARG A 11 23.33 -18.40 -18.73
CA ARG A 11 24.65 -18.16 -18.13
C ARG A 11 24.61 -17.46 -16.78
N CYS A 12 23.43 -17.19 -16.23
CA CYS A 12 23.30 -16.47 -14.96
C CYS A 12 23.83 -17.31 -13.78
N ALA A 13 24.84 -16.82 -13.07
CA ALA A 13 25.50 -17.55 -11.97
C ALA A 13 24.60 -17.83 -10.76
N VAL A 14 23.49 -17.10 -10.64
CA VAL A 14 22.50 -17.22 -9.55
C VAL A 14 21.14 -17.74 -10.05
N ARG A 15 21.10 -18.31 -11.26
CA ARG A 15 19.88 -18.86 -11.86
C ARG A 15 19.31 -19.94 -10.94
N GLY A 16 18.01 -19.89 -10.70
CA GLY A 16 17.32 -20.75 -9.74
C GLY A 16 17.30 -20.11 -8.36
N ASP A 17 18.47 -19.93 -7.75
CA ASP A 17 18.61 -19.51 -6.35
C ASP A 17 18.04 -18.10 -6.09
N ALA A 18 18.30 -17.15 -6.99
CA ALA A 18 17.88 -15.74 -6.82
C ALA A 18 16.82 -15.30 -7.86
N CYS A 19 16.31 -16.23 -8.68
CA CYS A 19 15.38 -15.87 -9.75
C CYS A 19 14.08 -15.24 -9.23
N ALA A 20 13.60 -15.66 -8.06
CA ALA A 20 12.37 -15.13 -7.47
C ALA A 20 12.46 -13.63 -7.11
N ASP A 21 13.68 -13.12 -6.87
CA ASP A 21 13.97 -11.73 -6.49
C ASP A 21 14.69 -10.95 -7.60
N CYS A 22 14.83 -11.54 -8.80
CA CYS A 22 15.44 -10.87 -9.93
C CYS A 22 14.45 -9.88 -10.59
N VAL A 23 14.95 -8.71 -11.01
CA VAL A 23 14.15 -7.70 -11.76
C VAL A 23 13.47 -8.27 -13.01
N VAL A 24 14.06 -9.28 -13.65
CA VAL A 24 13.49 -9.94 -14.84
C VAL A 24 12.14 -10.58 -14.53
N SER A 25 11.96 -11.11 -13.32
CA SER A 25 10.69 -11.71 -12.90
C SER A 25 9.56 -10.68 -12.90
N VAL A 26 9.82 -9.46 -12.43
CA VAL A 26 8.86 -8.34 -12.48
C VAL A 26 8.54 -7.92 -13.92
N LEU A 27 9.53 -7.95 -14.82
CA LEU A 27 9.34 -7.60 -16.22
C LEU A 27 8.50 -8.65 -16.99
N LEU A 28 8.65 -9.93 -16.65
CA LEU A 28 7.91 -11.02 -17.29
C LEU A 28 6.53 -11.29 -16.66
N GLY A 29 6.29 -10.78 -15.45
CA GLY A 29 5.00 -10.81 -14.79
C GLY A 29 5.01 -9.97 -13.52
N ALA A 30 4.01 -9.10 -13.37
CA ALA A 30 3.84 -8.39 -12.11
C ALA A 30 3.63 -9.42 -10.98
N PRO A 31 4.29 -9.26 -9.82
CA PRO A 31 3.93 -10.05 -8.66
C PRO A 31 2.43 -9.88 -8.35
N PRO A 32 1.79 -10.85 -7.66
CA PRO A 32 0.41 -10.71 -7.23
C PRO A 32 0.24 -9.38 -6.49
N ALA A 33 -0.94 -8.75 -6.66
CA ALA A 33 -1.22 -7.41 -6.17
C ALA A 33 -0.67 -7.21 -4.75
N VAL A 34 0.19 -6.22 -4.59
CA VAL A 34 0.74 -5.87 -3.28
C VAL A 34 -0.31 -5.05 -2.56
N GLU A 35 -0.79 -5.56 -1.43
CA GLU A 35 -1.66 -4.83 -0.51
C GLU A 35 -0.81 -3.91 0.36
N TRP A 36 -1.22 -2.66 0.47
CA TRP A 36 -0.47 -1.62 1.17
C TRP A 36 -1.34 -1.06 2.28
N ASP A 37 -0.82 -1.07 3.50
CA ASP A 37 -1.49 -0.40 4.60
C ASP A 37 -1.34 1.13 4.50
N ASP A 38 -2.01 1.86 5.39
CA ASP A 38 -2.00 3.32 5.35
C ASP A 38 -0.64 3.93 5.71
N ASP A 39 0.19 3.25 6.50
CA ASP A 39 1.51 3.72 6.90
C ASP A 39 2.49 3.57 5.73
N GLU A 40 2.47 2.42 5.05
CA GLU A 40 3.25 2.15 3.83
C GLU A 40 2.90 3.13 2.71
N ARG A 41 1.60 3.40 2.53
CA ARG A 41 1.11 4.36 1.53
C ARG A 41 1.57 5.79 1.83
N ARG A 42 1.64 6.16 3.12
CA ARG A 42 2.23 7.43 3.55
C ARG A 42 3.74 7.48 3.34
N ALA A 43 4.46 6.41 3.66
CA ALA A 43 5.91 6.33 3.44
C ALA A 43 6.26 6.53 1.96
N ILE A 44 5.54 5.86 1.07
CA ILE A 44 5.80 5.97 -0.37
C ILE A 44 5.35 7.34 -0.89
N GLY A 45 4.28 7.92 -0.35
CA GLY A 45 3.93 9.31 -0.58
C GLY A 45 5.10 10.27 -0.26
N ALA A 46 5.82 10.06 0.85
CA ALA A 46 7.00 10.86 1.18
C ALA A 46 8.13 10.69 0.15
N LEU A 47 8.35 9.47 -0.37
CA LEU A 47 9.33 9.23 -1.43
C LEU A 47 8.95 9.94 -2.75
N VAL A 48 7.66 9.98 -3.07
CA VAL A 48 7.14 10.69 -4.24
C VAL A 48 7.39 12.20 -4.12
N GLU A 49 7.05 12.80 -2.97
CA GLU A 49 7.23 14.24 -2.74
C GLU A 49 8.72 14.62 -2.72
N ALA A 50 9.60 13.70 -2.33
CA ALA A 50 11.05 13.86 -2.45
C ALA A 50 11.59 13.61 -3.88
N GLY A 51 10.76 13.19 -4.83
CA GLY A 51 11.17 12.89 -6.22
C GLY A 51 11.97 11.60 -6.38
N MET A 52 11.94 10.71 -5.39
CA MET A 52 12.72 9.46 -5.41
C MET A 52 12.01 8.31 -6.15
N VAL A 53 10.69 8.36 -6.26
CA VAL A 53 9.89 7.34 -6.95
C VAL A 53 8.73 7.96 -7.76
N PRO A 54 8.21 7.26 -8.78
CA PRO A 54 7.03 7.71 -9.52
C PRO A 54 5.78 7.81 -8.65
N ARG A 55 4.83 8.70 -9.00
CA ARG A 55 3.56 8.84 -8.27
C ARG A 55 2.78 7.52 -8.25
N LEU A 56 2.18 7.21 -7.10
CA LEU A 56 1.28 6.06 -6.92
C LEU A 56 0.10 6.14 -7.90
N ARG A 57 -0.06 5.09 -8.73
CA ARG A 57 -1.20 4.89 -9.65
C ARG A 57 -2.10 3.76 -9.16
N LEU A 58 -2.31 3.69 -7.85
CA LEU A 58 -3.17 2.68 -7.24
C LEU A 58 -4.63 2.96 -7.62
N VAL A 59 -5.34 1.91 -8.01
CA VAL A 59 -6.80 1.95 -8.17
C VAL A 59 -7.38 1.38 -6.88
N PRO A 60 -8.19 2.14 -6.11
CA PRO A 60 -8.82 1.62 -4.91
C PRO A 60 -9.65 0.37 -5.23
N THR A 61 -9.37 -0.72 -4.55
CA THR A 61 -10.21 -1.92 -4.52
C THR A 61 -11.03 -1.88 -3.24
N ASP A 62 -12.35 -2.00 -3.36
CA ASP A 62 -13.24 -2.07 -2.20
C ASP A 62 -13.04 -3.43 -1.50
N HIS A 63 -12.04 -3.51 -0.61
CA HIS A 63 -11.86 -4.67 0.27
C HIS A 63 -12.91 -4.60 1.38
N ALA A 64 -14.13 -5.03 1.07
CA ALA A 64 -15.18 -5.22 2.06
C ALA A 64 -14.81 -6.37 3.02
N GLY A 65 -14.18 -6.01 4.14
CA GLY A 65 -14.34 -6.69 5.42
C GLY A 65 -13.39 -7.84 5.74
N GLY A 66 -12.11 -7.52 5.98
CA GLY A 66 -11.22 -8.35 6.80
C GLY A 66 -11.14 -7.79 8.22
N THR A 67 -12.05 -8.19 9.12
CA THR A 67 -11.94 -7.87 10.55
C THR A 67 -10.76 -8.64 11.16
N GLY A 68 -9.64 -7.95 11.40
CA GLY A 68 -8.56 -8.39 12.29
C GLY A 68 -8.06 -7.20 13.12
N GLY A 69 -8.33 -7.22 14.44
CA GLY A 69 -8.05 -6.16 15.42
C GLY A 69 -6.56 -5.80 15.57
N ASN A 70 -6.17 -4.65 16.12
CA ASN A 70 -6.72 -3.95 17.29
C ASN A 70 -6.91 -2.45 17.02
N ALA A 71 -8.11 -1.93 17.28
CA ALA A 71 -8.29 -0.50 17.51
C ALA A 71 -8.06 -0.21 18.99
N ASP A 72 -7.09 0.64 19.31
CA ASP A 72 -7.03 1.30 20.62
C ASP A 72 -8.39 1.96 20.91
N PRO A 73 -9.02 1.72 22.08
CA PRO A 73 -10.28 2.38 22.38
C PRO A 73 -10.02 3.88 22.61
N ALA A 74 -10.49 4.71 21.67
CA ALA A 74 -10.54 6.15 21.86
C ALA A 74 -11.33 6.50 23.14
N PRO A 75 -10.86 7.45 23.98
CA PRO A 75 -11.50 7.71 25.25
C PRO A 75 -12.91 8.30 25.07
N ALA A 76 -13.85 7.76 25.83
CA ALA A 76 -15.23 8.19 25.89
C ALA A 76 -15.34 9.69 26.24
N ARG A 77 -15.77 10.51 25.28
CA ARG A 77 -16.19 11.89 25.56
C ARG A 77 -17.55 11.87 26.25
N GLN A 78 -17.49 11.81 27.58
CA GLN A 78 -18.61 12.06 28.46
C GLN A 78 -18.94 13.56 28.44
N ALA A 79 -20.10 13.95 27.91
CA ALA A 79 -20.66 15.26 28.15
C ALA A 79 -22.19 15.18 28.16
N GLY A 80 -22.71 14.68 29.27
CA GLY A 80 -24.11 14.92 29.62
C GLY A 80 -24.36 16.41 29.78
N ARG A 81 -25.55 16.85 29.36
CA ARG A 81 -26.42 17.75 30.13
C ARG A 81 -27.77 17.84 29.42
N ARG A 82 -28.75 17.12 29.97
CA ARG A 82 -30.16 17.37 29.70
C ARG A 82 -30.49 18.79 30.17
N ARG A 83 -31.05 19.63 29.30
CA ARG A 83 -31.96 20.70 29.71
C ARG A 83 -33.28 20.52 28.98
N ARG A 84 -34.31 20.13 29.74
CA ARG A 84 -35.72 20.30 29.35
C ARG A 84 -36.05 21.79 29.38
N VAL A 85 -36.88 22.26 28.46
CA VAL A 85 -37.59 23.55 28.56
C VAL A 85 -39.06 23.32 28.11
N PRO A 86 -40.05 23.90 28.82
CA PRO A 86 -41.46 23.49 28.78
C PRO A 86 -42.30 24.07 27.63
N ARG A 87 -43.51 23.50 27.45
CA ARG A 87 -44.56 23.91 26.50
C ARG A 87 -45.27 25.20 26.91
N ALA A 88 -45.60 26.04 25.92
CA ALA A 88 -46.70 27.01 25.88
C ALA A 88 -46.93 27.36 24.39
N GLY A 89 -48.15 27.41 23.82
CA GLY A 89 -49.50 27.21 24.32
C GLY A 89 -50.43 26.82 23.16
#